data_AF-A0A957VP48-F1
#
_entry.id   AF-A0A957VP48-F1
#
_cell.length_a   1.000
_cell.length_b   1.000
_cell.length_c   1.000
_cell.angle_alpha   90.00
_cell.angle_beta   90.00
_cell.angle_gamma   90.00
#
_symmetry.space_group_name_H-M   'P 1'
#
loop_
_entity.id
_entity.type
_entity.pdbx_description
1 polymer ?
#
loop_
_entity_poly.entity_id
_entity_poly.type
_entity_poly.pdbx_seq_one_letter_code
_entity_poly.pdbx_strand_id
1 'polypeptide(L)'
;MQGAIAAGHPQTAEAGAAMLRAGGNAVDAAVAAAFASFVAEACIVNVGGGGVALISDATGACTAYDFFSSMPSGEFTPDADFHQVLIDFGPEQ
;
A
#
# COMPACT_ATOMS: atom_id res chain seq x y z
N MET A 1 7.92 15.04 17.90
CA MET A 1 6.65 15.60 17.36
C MET A 1 5.50 14.94 18.12
N GLN A 2 4.41 15.64 18.44
CA GLN A 2 3.18 14.99 18.94
C GLN A 2 2.35 14.57 17.72
N GLY A 3 2.22 13.28 17.48
CA GLY A 3 1.48 12.71 16.37
C GLY A 3 1.00 11.32 16.72
N ALA A 4 -0.09 10.88 16.09
CA ALA A 4 -0.66 9.56 16.28
C ALA A 4 -0.77 8.86 14.94
N ILE A 5 -0.73 7.52 14.96
CA ILE A 5 -0.88 6.69 13.78
C ILE A 5 -1.72 5.46 14.14
N ALA A 6 -2.57 5.07 13.20
CA ALA A 6 -3.38 3.87 13.29
C ALA A 6 -3.18 3.05 12.01
N ALA A 7 -3.14 1.72 12.15
CA ALA A 7 -2.98 0.80 11.04
C ALA A 7 -3.65 -0.54 11.34
N GLY A 8 -3.80 -1.39 10.32
CA GLY A 8 -4.44 -2.72 10.43
C GLY A 8 -3.65 -3.71 11.28
N HIS A 9 -2.32 -3.55 11.36
CA HIS A 9 -1.44 -4.42 12.12
C HIS A 9 -0.54 -3.66 13.12
N PRO A 10 -0.23 -4.21 14.30
CA PRO A 10 0.63 -3.55 15.29
C PRO A 10 2.02 -3.14 14.75
N GLN A 11 2.70 -4.03 14.02
CA GLN A 11 4.00 -3.70 13.39
C GLN A 11 3.89 -2.58 12.35
N THR A 12 2.78 -2.50 11.61
CA THR A 12 2.51 -1.43 10.64
C THR A 12 2.40 -0.08 11.35
N ALA A 13 1.62 -0.03 12.43
CA ALA A 13 1.47 1.18 13.24
C ALA A 13 2.80 1.59 13.90
N GLU A 14 3.55 0.61 14.41
CA GLU A 14 4.83 0.88 15.09
C GLU A 14 5.91 1.41 14.13
N ALA A 15 5.96 0.94 12.88
CA ALA A 15 6.87 1.48 11.88
C ALA A 15 6.58 2.97 11.60
N GLY A 16 5.31 3.33 11.44
CA GLY A 16 4.90 4.72 11.29
C GLY A 16 5.17 5.57 12.54
N ALA A 17 4.93 5.01 13.73
CA ALA A 17 5.22 5.67 15.00
C ALA A 17 6.73 5.91 15.19
N ALA A 18 7.56 4.97 14.76
CA ALA A 18 9.01 5.13 14.75
C ALA A 18 9.43 6.30 13.84
N MET A 19 8.79 6.48 12.69
CA MET A 19 9.09 7.59 11.79
C MET A 19 8.68 8.95 12.38
N LEU A 20 7.54 9.03 13.07
CA LEU A 20 7.15 10.24 13.82
C LEU A 20 8.15 10.57 14.94
N ARG A 21 8.64 9.55 15.66
CA ARG A 21 9.66 9.72 16.71
C ARG A 21 11.01 10.15 16.14
N ALA A 22 11.33 9.73 14.92
CA ALA A 22 12.52 10.17 14.18
C ALA A 22 12.41 11.63 13.66
N GLY A 23 11.28 12.29 13.85
CA GLY A 23 11.06 13.68 13.43
C GLY A 23 10.41 13.84 12.06
N GLY A 24 9.98 12.74 11.43
CA GLY A 24 9.19 12.77 10.20
C GLY A 24 7.81 13.38 10.40
N ASN A 25 7.19 13.80 9.30
CA ASN A 25 5.82 14.33 9.29
C ASN A 25 4.78 13.20 9.14
N ALA A 26 3.49 13.58 9.04
CA ALA A 26 2.39 12.61 8.89
C ALA A 26 2.48 11.76 7.61
N VAL A 27 3.00 12.33 6.51
CA VAL A 27 3.20 11.62 5.24
C VAL A 27 4.36 10.64 5.35
N ASP A 28 5.49 11.05 5.94
CA ASP A 28 6.64 10.15 6.18
C ASP A 28 6.22 8.92 7.02
N ALA A 29 5.40 9.16 8.05
CA ALA A 29 4.84 8.12 8.91
C ALA A 29 3.90 7.18 8.15
N ALA A 30 3.01 7.72 7.31
CA ALA A 30 2.12 6.93 6.48
C ALA A 30 2.89 6.07 5.46
N VAL A 31 3.96 6.61 4.85
CA VAL A 31 4.82 5.87 3.92
C VAL A 31 5.57 4.75 4.63
N ALA A 32 6.16 5.02 5.81
CA ALA A 32 6.81 3.98 6.61
C ALA A 32 5.85 2.84 7.00
N ALA A 33 4.62 3.19 7.39
CA ALA A 33 3.57 2.22 7.65
C ALA A 33 3.20 1.41 6.40
N ALA A 34 2.99 2.06 5.25
CA ALA A 34 2.64 1.37 4.00
C ALA A 34 3.71 0.35 3.57
N PHE A 35 5.00 0.66 3.72
CA PHE A 35 6.05 -0.32 3.42
C PHE A 35 6.07 -1.49 4.42
N ALA A 36 5.81 -1.23 5.69
CA ALA A 36 5.73 -2.29 6.70
C ALA A 36 4.53 -3.22 6.48
N SER A 37 3.39 -2.69 6.00
CA SER A 37 2.19 -3.50 5.76
C SER A 37 2.38 -4.52 4.61
N PHE A 38 3.27 -4.28 3.64
CA PHE A 38 3.60 -5.28 2.61
C PHE A 38 4.11 -6.60 3.20
N VAL A 39 4.70 -6.56 4.40
CA VAL A 39 5.20 -7.75 5.10
C VAL A 39 4.21 -8.19 6.18
N ALA A 40 3.73 -7.26 6.99
CA ALA A 40 2.86 -7.55 8.13
C ALA A 40 1.42 -7.94 7.75
N GLU A 41 0.98 -7.51 6.57
CA GLU A 41 -0.39 -7.66 6.06
C GLU A 41 -0.36 -8.27 4.64
N ALA A 42 0.63 -9.12 4.36
CA ALA A 42 0.95 -9.64 3.02
C ALA A 42 -0.21 -10.33 2.29
N CYS A 43 -1.20 -10.85 3.03
CA CYS A 43 -2.39 -11.47 2.43
C CYS A 43 -3.32 -10.44 1.75
N ILE A 44 -3.21 -9.15 2.08
CA ILE A 44 -4.15 -8.10 1.64
C ILE A 44 -3.46 -6.82 1.14
N VAL A 45 -2.16 -6.63 1.40
CA VAL A 45 -1.39 -5.48 0.91
C VAL A 45 -0.15 -5.96 0.15
N ASN A 46 0.11 -5.37 -1.01
CA ASN A 46 1.28 -5.70 -1.83
C ASN A 46 1.79 -4.49 -2.63
N VAL A 47 3.06 -4.55 -3.06
CA VAL A 47 3.75 -3.47 -3.79
C VAL A 47 3.19 -3.21 -5.19
N GLY A 48 2.53 -4.20 -5.81
CA GLY A 48 1.89 -4.08 -7.12
C GLY A 48 0.43 -3.61 -7.03
N GLY A 49 -0.06 -3.29 -5.84
CA GLY A 49 -1.43 -2.85 -5.60
C GLY A 49 -1.69 -1.41 -6.03
N GLY A 50 -2.90 -0.94 -5.77
CA GLY A 50 -3.31 0.45 -5.90
C GLY A 50 -4.00 0.93 -4.63
N GLY A 51 -4.31 2.22 -4.57
CA GLY A 51 -4.99 2.81 -3.43
C GLY A 51 -5.19 4.30 -3.58
N VAL A 52 -5.70 4.92 -2.52
CA VAL A 52 -5.93 6.37 -2.48
C VAL A 52 -5.30 6.93 -1.20
N ALA A 53 -4.63 8.08 -1.30
CA ALA A 53 -4.25 8.85 -0.13
C ALA A 53 -5.01 10.19 -0.10
N LEU A 54 -5.53 10.54 1.08
CA LEU A 54 -6.07 11.86 1.35
C LEU A 54 -5.07 12.59 2.24
N ILE A 55 -4.51 13.69 1.73
CA ILE A 55 -3.51 14.47 2.45
C ILE A 55 -4.07 15.85 2.71
N SER A 56 -4.23 16.19 3.99
CA SER A 56 -4.49 17.55 4.43
C SER A 56 -3.18 18.23 4.77
N ASP A 57 -2.93 19.38 4.18
CA ASP A 57 -1.81 20.22 4.56
C ASP A 57 -2.12 21.09 5.79
N ALA A 58 -1.13 21.87 6.24
CA ALA A 58 -1.25 22.75 7.40
C ALA A 58 -2.23 23.91 7.21
N THR A 59 -2.67 24.19 5.98
CA THR A 59 -3.69 25.20 5.67
C THR A 59 -5.10 24.63 5.73
N GLY A 60 -5.23 23.30 5.83
CA GLY A 60 -6.50 22.58 5.78
C GLY A 60 -6.94 22.22 4.36
N ALA A 61 -6.11 22.50 3.34
CA ALA A 61 -6.38 22.03 1.98
C ALA A 61 -6.19 20.51 1.92
N CYS A 62 -7.21 19.80 1.43
CA CYS A 62 -7.21 18.35 1.30
C CYS A 62 -7.08 17.96 -0.17
N THR A 63 -6.06 17.16 -0.50
CA THR A 63 -5.83 16.64 -1.84
C THR A 63 -5.96 15.12 -1.83
N ALA A 64 -6.72 14.59 -2.80
CA ALA A 64 -6.82 13.16 -3.05
C ALA A 64 -5.79 12.74 -4.10
N TYR A 65 -5.00 11.73 -3.78
CA TYR A 65 -4.03 11.09 -4.67
C TYR A 65 -4.55 9.71 -5.04
N ASP A 66 -4.80 9.50 -6.33
CA ASP A 66 -5.19 8.21 -6.89
C ASP A 66 -3.94 7.47 -7.39
N PHE A 67 -3.69 6.29 -6.82
CA PHE A 67 -2.59 5.40 -7.19
C PHE A 67 -3.06 4.14 -7.92
N PHE A 68 -4.30 4.11 -8.42
CA PHE A 68 -4.72 3.04 -9.32
C PHE A 68 -4.02 3.17 -10.68
N SER A 69 -3.51 2.03 -11.16
CA SER A 69 -2.84 1.98 -12.46
C SER A 69 -3.86 2.08 -13.59
N SER A 70 -3.47 2.76 -14.67
CA SER A 70 -4.20 2.68 -15.93
C SER A 70 -3.92 1.34 -16.60
N MET A 71 -4.94 0.77 -17.25
CA MET A 71 -4.73 -0.38 -18.12
C MET A 71 -3.77 0.01 -19.27
N PRO A 72 -2.83 -0.88 -19.65
CA PRO A 72 -2.03 -0.66 -20.85
C PRO A 72 -2.93 -0.42 -22.06
N SER A 73 -2.66 0.62 -22.83
CA SER A 73 -3.33 0.89 -24.11
C SER A 73 -2.54 0.30 -25.27
N GLY A 74 -3.24 -0.20 -26.30
CA GLY A 74 -2.64 -0.84 -27.48
C GLY A 74 -3.50 -2.01 -27.99
N GLU A 75 -3.18 -2.54 -29.17
CA GLU A 75 -3.76 -3.81 -29.63
C GLU A 75 -3.18 -4.97 -28.80
N PHE A 76 -4.05 -5.80 -28.24
CA PHE A 76 -3.65 -7.06 -27.63
C PHE A 76 -3.17 -8.01 -28.74
N THR A 77 -1.88 -8.30 -28.79
CA THR A 77 -1.33 -9.33 -29.68
C THR A 77 -1.37 -10.68 -28.96
N PRO A 78 -2.15 -11.66 -29.43
CA PRO A 78 -2.29 -12.97 -28.78
C PRO A 78 -1.04 -13.86 -28.85
N ASP A 79 0.06 -13.41 -29.48
CA ASP A 79 1.34 -14.13 -29.53
C ASP A 79 2.12 -14.08 -28.19
N ALA A 80 1.44 -13.77 -27.10
CA ALA A 80 1.99 -13.86 -25.76
C ALA A 80 2.03 -15.35 -25.34
N ASP A 81 3.21 -15.80 -24.91
CA ASP A 81 3.48 -17.16 -24.43
C ASP A 81 2.79 -17.42 -23.08
N PHE A 82 1.47 -17.55 -23.11
CA PHE A 82 0.67 -17.94 -21.95
C PHE A 82 0.70 -19.46 -21.81
N HIS A 83 1.24 -19.93 -20.69
CA HIS A 83 1.14 -21.33 -20.28
C HIS A 83 0.23 -21.46 -19.07
N GLN A 84 -0.57 -22.52 -19.04
CA GLN A 84 -1.44 -22.80 -17.92
C GLN A 84 -0.61 -23.09 -16.67
N VAL A 85 -0.85 -22.35 -15.59
CA VAL A 85 -0.34 -22.67 -14.26
C VAL A 85 -1.48 -23.30 -13.46
N LEU A 86 -1.33 -24.57 -13.12
CA LEU A 86 -2.24 -25.23 -12.19
C LEU A 86 -1.88 -24.79 -10.77
N ILE A 87 -2.80 -24.08 -10.09
CA ILE A 87 -2.67 -23.76 -8.67
C ILE A 87 -3.52 -24.75 -7.90
N ASP A 88 -2.87 -25.65 -7.16
CA ASP A 88 -3.50 -26.57 -6.22
C ASP A 88 -3.64 -25.87 -4.87
N PHE A 89 -4.88 -25.58 -4.46
CA PHE A 89 -5.20 -24.95 -3.17
C PHE A 89 -5.33 -25.97 -2.01
N GLY A 90 -5.05 -27.25 -2.27
CA GLY A 90 -5.22 -28.33 -1.32
C GLY A 90 -6.67 -28.85 -1.23
N PRO A 91 -6.92 -29.89 -0.44
CA PRO A 91 -8.27 -30.40 -0.20
C PRO A 91 -9.12 -29.36 0.55
N GLU A 92 -10.41 -29.29 0.23
CA GLU A 92 -11.40 -28.45 0.94
C GLU A 92 -11.31 -28.70 2.46
N GLN A 93 -11.22 -27.62 3.25
CA GLN A 93 -11.21 -27.67 4.72
C GLN A 93 -12.61 -27.90 5.30
#